data_AF-A0A068R0Z7-F1
#
_entry.id   AF-A0A068R0Z7-F1
#
_cell.length_a   1.000
_cell.length_b   1.000
_cell.length_c   1.000
_cell.angle_alpha   90.00
_cell.angle_beta   90.00
_cell.angle_gamma   90.00
#
_symmetry.space_group_name_H-M   'P 1'
#
loop_
_entity.id
_entity.type
_entity.pdbx_description
1 polymer ?
#
loop_
_entity_poly.entity_id
_entity_poly.type
_entity_poly.pdbx_seq_one_letter_code
_entity_poly.pdbx_strand_id
1 'polypeptide(L)'
;MPTPNKNAKSQLTTVRVPHDVMEGMDAVKQDNESNAGFIVTAMRGEIARRQNEGNSKDPLLSSLDALVRIEEIGTKANEEIRLLINVAQEELQKRKAKASSEQ
;
A
#
# COMPACT_ATOMS: atom_id res chain seq x y z
N MET A 1 24.67 -21.41 5.05
CA MET A 1 24.64 -22.58 5.94
C MET A 1 23.89 -22.22 7.22
N PRO A 2 23.00 -23.09 7.75
CA PRO A 2 22.42 -22.91 9.07
C PRO A 2 23.52 -22.91 10.14
N THR A 3 23.41 -22.00 11.12
CA THR A 3 24.23 -22.02 12.33
C THR A 3 23.31 -22.26 13.52
N PRO A 4 23.83 -22.65 14.71
CA PRO A 4 23.01 -22.82 15.90
C PRO A 4 22.12 -21.59 16.21
N ASN A 5 22.60 -20.40 15.85
CA ASN A 5 21.92 -19.14 16.12
C ASN A 5 21.16 -18.57 14.92
N LYS A 6 21.16 -19.23 13.75
CA LYS A 6 20.47 -18.74 12.54
C LYS A 6 20.02 -19.87 11.63
N ASN A 7 18.73 -19.91 11.33
CA ASN A 7 18.14 -20.81 10.35
C ASN A 7 17.25 -20.03 9.36
N ALA A 8 16.56 -20.74 8.46
CA ALA A 8 15.71 -20.13 7.44
C ALA A 8 14.50 -19.37 8.00
N LYS A 9 14.10 -19.61 9.26
CA LYS A 9 12.90 -19.04 9.88
C LYS A 9 13.20 -18.03 11.00
N SER A 10 14.39 -18.06 11.59
CA SER A 10 14.69 -17.31 12.81
C SER A 10 16.20 -17.12 13.04
N GLN A 11 16.53 -16.10 13.83
CA GLN A 11 17.88 -15.81 14.31
C GLN A 11 17.84 -15.52 15.82
N LEU A 12 18.69 -16.18 16.60
CA LEU A 12 18.86 -15.94 18.03
C LEU A 12 19.78 -14.73 18.23
N THR A 13 19.36 -13.79 19.06
CA THR A 13 20.14 -12.60 19.45
C THR A 13 20.09 -12.46 20.97
N THR A 14 21.24 -12.31 21.62
CA THR A 14 21.34 -12.16 23.08
C THR A 14 21.73 -10.73 23.43
N VAL A 15 20.88 -10.05 24.19
CA VAL A 15 21.10 -8.69 24.69
C VAL A 15 20.67 -8.59 26.15
N ARG A 16 21.31 -7.70 26.92
CA ARG A 16 20.87 -7.38 28.27
C ARG A 16 19.82 -6.28 28.19
N VAL A 17 18.68 -6.48 28.85
CA VAL A 17 17.60 -5.50 28.95
C VAL A 17 17.61 -4.95 30.38
N PRO A 18 17.59 -3.62 30.57
CA PRO A 18 17.46 -3.00 31.89
C PRO A 18 16.22 -3.46 32.66
N HIS A 19 16.29 -3.48 33.99
CA HIS A 19 15.20 -3.98 34.84
C HIS A 19 13.94 -3.14 34.72
N ASP A 20 14.06 -1.82 34.67
CA ASP A 20 12.95 -0.88 34.47
C ASP A 20 12.21 -1.15 33.15
N VAL A 21 12.94 -1.51 32.09
CA VAL A 21 12.33 -1.86 30.80
C VAL A 21 11.62 -3.22 30.87
N MET A 22 12.19 -4.20 31.59
CA MET A 22 11.55 -5.50 31.80
C MET A 22 10.27 -5.37 32.62
N GLU A 23 10.30 -4.62 33.72
CA GLU A 23 9.13 -4.33 34.55
C GLU A 23 8.06 -3.57 33.76
N GLY A 24 8.46 -2.59 32.95
CA GLY A 24 7.56 -1.86 32.06
C GLY A 24 6.87 -2.77 31.05
N MET A 25 7.59 -3.73 30.46
CA MET A 25 6.99 -4.74 29.58
C MET A 25 5.97 -5.59 30.34
N ASP A 26 6.34 -6.13 31.50
CA ASP A 26 5.45 -7.02 32.26
C ASP A 26 4.18 -6.31 32.73
N ALA A 27 4.23 -5.00 32.97
CA ALA A 27 3.08 -4.19 33.36
C ALA A 27 2.07 -3.95 32.22
N VAL A 28 2.47 -4.03 30.94
CA VAL A 28 1.61 -3.72 29.78
C VAL A 28 1.30 -4.92 28.89
N LYS A 29 1.90 -6.08 29.17
CA LYS A 29 1.64 -7.32 28.45
C LYS A 29 0.17 -7.74 28.55
N GLN A 30 -0.35 -8.27 27.45
CA GLN A 30 -1.72 -8.80 27.43
C GLN A 30 -1.81 -10.18 28.06
N ASP A 31 -3.01 -10.55 28.51
CA ASP A 31 -3.28 -11.89 29.00
C ASP A 31 -2.95 -12.94 27.92
N ASN A 32 -2.18 -13.96 28.31
CA ASN A 32 -1.64 -15.02 27.43
C ASN A 32 -0.55 -14.56 26.43
N GLU A 33 -0.02 -13.35 26.55
CA GLU A 33 1.12 -12.92 25.73
C GLU A 33 2.46 -13.46 26.29
N SER A 34 3.26 -14.08 25.43
CA SER A 34 4.63 -14.48 25.78
C SER A 34 5.61 -13.32 25.66
N ASN A 35 6.70 -13.32 26.43
CA ASN A 35 7.75 -12.28 26.32
C ASN A 35 8.32 -12.23 24.89
N ALA A 36 8.49 -13.39 24.25
CA ALA A 36 8.92 -13.48 22.86
C ALA A 36 7.90 -12.82 21.90
N GLY A 37 6.60 -13.06 22.11
CA GLY A 37 5.53 -12.45 21.33
C GLY A 37 5.53 -10.92 21.44
N PHE A 38 5.65 -10.41 22.66
CA PHE A 38 5.75 -8.97 22.92
C PHE A 38 6.97 -8.36 22.21
N ILE A 39 8.16 -8.93 22.41
CA ILE A 39 9.41 -8.42 21.83
C ILE A 39 9.37 -8.44 20.30
N VAL A 40 8.88 -9.53 19.68
CA VAL A 40 8.76 -9.62 18.22
C VAL A 40 7.79 -8.56 17.68
N THR A 41 6.68 -8.34 18.38
CA THR A 41 5.69 -7.31 18.00
C THR A 41 6.28 -5.91 18.10
N ALA A 42 6.97 -5.59 19.20
CA ALA A 42 7.65 -4.31 19.40
C ALA A 42 8.72 -4.07 18.32
N MET A 43 9.55 -5.07 18.01
CA MET A 43 10.56 -4.98 16.95
C MET A 43 9.94 -4.73 15.58
N ARG A 44 8.82 -5.40 15.25
CA ARG A 44 8.10 -5.18 13.98
C ARG A 44 7.55 -3.76 13.90
N GLY A 45 6.97 -3.25 14.99
CA GLY A 45 6.47 -1.88 15.06
C GLY A 45 7.57 -0.84 14.83
N GLU A 46 8.73 -1.02 15.48
CA GLU A 46 9.88 -0.12 15.33
C GLU A 46 10.49 -0.17 13.92
N ILE A 47 10.55 -1.36 13.30
CA ILE A 47 10.95 -1.49 11.89
C ILE A 47 10.00 -0.71 10.98
N ALA A 48 8.68 -0.87 11.16
CA ALA A 48 7.69 -0.17 10.36
C ALA A 48 7.80 1.36 10.54
N ARG A 49 7.97 1.83 11.78
CA ARG A 49 8.19 3.25 12.09
C ARG A 49 9.41 3.80 11.35
N ARG A 50 10.56 3.14 11.43
CA ARG A 50 11.79 3.59 10.76
C ARG A 50 11.73 3.48 9.25
N GLN A 51 11.05 2.46 8.71
CA GLN A 51 10.80 2.36 7.28
C GLN A 51 9.91 3.50 6.78
N ASN A 52 8.95 3.94 7.58
CA ASN A 52 8.10 5.09 7.26
C ASN A 52 8.83 6.43 7.41
N GLU A 53 9.73 6.56 8.39
CA GLU A 53 10.56 7.76 8.57
C GLU A 53 11.65 7.89 7.50
N GLY A 54 12.26 6.77 7.09
CA GLY A 54 13.22 6.70 5.99
C GLY A 54 12.58 6.79 4.61
N ASN A 55 11.28 6.53 4.52
CA ASN A 55 10.46 6.79 3.35
C ASN A 55 9.80 8.17 3.52
N SER A 56 10.62 9.23 3.43
CA SER A 56 10.19 10.63 3.36
C SER A 56 9.35 10.96 2.11
N LYS A 57 8.43 10.08 1.73
CA LYS A 57 7.15 10.49 1.20
C LYS A 57 6.19 10.45 2.38
N ASP A 58 6.20 11.56 3.11
CA ASP A 58 5.14 12.00 4.02
C ASP A 58 3.80 11.38 3.55
N PRO A 59 3.01 10.69 4.40
CA PRO A 59 1.74 10.10 3.98
C PRO A 59 0.86 11.06 3.18
N LEU A 60 0.95 12.36 3.47
CA LEU A 60 0.35 13.43 2.70
C LEU A 60 0.94 13.55 1.29
N LEU A 61 2.26 13.54 1.12
CA LEU A 61 2.94 13.50 -0.18
C LEU A 61 2.62 12.21 -0.95
N SER A 62 2.55 11.05 -0.29
CA SER A 62 2.13 9.80 -0.94
C SER A 62 0.67 9.85 -1.38
N SER A 63 -0.20 10.48 -0.59
CA SER A 63 -1.60 10.67 -0.96
C SER A 63 -1.76 11.69 -2.09
N LEU A 64 -0.91 12.74 -2.12
CA LEU A 64 -0.89 13.73 -3.19
C LEU A 64 -0.39 13.12 -4.51
N ASP A 65 0.70 12.35 -4.46
CA ASP A 65 1.18 11.55 -5.59
C ASP A 65 0.10 10.59 -6.11
N ALA A 66 -0.69 10.00 -5.21
CA ALA A 66 -1.81 9.15 -5.59
C ALA A 66 -2.95 9.94 -6.27
N LEU A 67 -3.25 11.14 -5.79
CA LEU A 67 -4.26 12.02 -6.39
C LEU A 67 -3.85 12.50 -7.80
N VAL A 68 -2.58 12.86 -8.01
CA VAL A 68 -2.06 13.23 -9.34
C VAL A 68 -2.21 12.07 -10.34
N ARG A 69 -1.91 10.84 -9.92
CA ARG A 69 -2.13 9.64 -10.77
C ARG A 69 -3.60 9.42 -11.10
N ILE A 70 -4.51 9.69 -10.16
CA ILE A 70 -5.95 9.59 -10.42
C ILE A 70 -6.40 10.63 -11.45
N GLU A 71 -5.86 11.85 -11.39
CA GLU A 71 -6.13 12.90 -12.37
C GLU A 71 -5.66 12.51 -13.79
N GLU A 72 -4.43 11.99 -13.92
CA GLU A 72 -3.90 11.48 -15.19
C GLU A 72 -4.75 10.35 -15.78
N ILE A 73 -5.23 9.42 -14.94
CA ILE A 73 -6.12 8.34 -15.38
C ILE A 73 -7.46 8.91 -15.82
N GLY A 74 -8.05 9.83 -15.04
CA GLY A 74 -9.34 10.45 -15.33
C GLY A 74 -9.33 11.26 -16.63
N THR A 75 -8.27 12.03 -16.88
CA THR A 75 -8.09 12.80 -18.12
C THR A 75 -8.00 11.88 -19.33
N LYS A 76 -7.17 10.82 -19.26
CA LYS A 76 -7.05 9.84 -20.34
C LYS A 76 -8.35 9.09 -20.61
N ALA A 77 -9.04 8.64 -19.57
CA ALA A 77 -10.33 7.95 -19.71
C ALA A 77 -11.38 8.86 -20.38
N ASN A 78 -11.39 10.15 -20.06
CA ASN A 78 -12.29 11.12 -20.67
C ASN A 78 -11.99 11.33 -22.17
N GLU A 79 -10.72 11.34 -22.57
CA GLU A 79 -10.34 11.39 -23.99
C GLU A 79 -10.83 10.16 -24.76
N GLU A 80 -10.63 8.97 -24.20
CA GLU A 80 -11.08 7.71 -24.82
C GLU A 80 -12.61 7.66 -24.96
N ILE A 81 -13.36 8.14 -23.94
CA ILE A 81 -14.82 8.25 -23.99
C ILE A 81 -15.26 9.20 -25.11
N ARG A 82 -14.58 10.35 -25.29
CA ARG A 82 -14.90 11.31 -26.36
C ARG A 82 -14.70 10.69 -27.74
N LEU A 83 -13.64 9.91 -27.94
CA LEU A 83 -13.42 9.19 -29.19
C LEU A 83 -14.55 8.20 -29.49
N LEU A 84 -14.97 7.42 -28.50
CA LEU A 84 -16.11 6.49 -28.61
C LEU A 84 -17.41 7.21 -28.97
N ILE A 85 -17.69 8.36 -28.34
CA ILE A 85 -18.88 9.17 -28.63
C ILE A 85 -18.85 9.66 -30.09
N ASN A 86 -17.71 10.17 -30.56
CA ASN A 86 -17.58 10.65 -31.94
C ASN A 86 -17.82 9.52 -32.94
N VAL A 87 -17.22 8.35 -32.73
CA VAL A 87 -17.43 7.17 -33.59
C VAL A 87 -18.91 6.77 -33.62
N ALA A 88 -19.57 6.74 -32.46
CA ALA A 88 -20.99 6.41 -32.37
C ALA A 88 -21.87 7.44 -33.11
N GLN A 89 -21.54 8.73 -33.02
CA GLN A 89 -22.25 9.79 -33.73
C GLN A 89 -22.07 9.67 -35.25
N GLU A 90 -20.85 9.43 -35.72
CA GLU A 90 -20.57 9.22 -37.15
C GLU A 90 -21.34 8.01 -37.71
N GLU A 91 -21.35 6.89 -37.00
CA GLU A 91 -22.13 5.69 -37.36
C GLU A 91 -23.64 5.99 -37.41
N LEU A 92 -24.17 6.74 -36.44
CA LEU A 92 -25.57 7.15 -36.45
C LEU A 92 -25.91 8.03 -37.66
N GLN A 93 -25.04 8.98 -38.03
CA GLN A 93 -25.26 9.82 -39.21
C GLN A 93 -25.20 9.02 -40.50
N LYS A 94 -24.24 8.10 -40.66
CA LYS A 94 -24.17 7.19 -41.82
C LYS A 94 -25.45 6.37 -41.97
N ARG A 95 -25.98 5.83 -40.87
CA ARG A 95 -27.25 5.06 -40.90
C ARG A 95 -28.43 5.93 -41.30
N LYS A 96 -28.54 7.16 -40.79
CA LYS A 96 -29.58 8.11 -41.19
C LYS A 96 -29.49 8.49 -42.68
N ALA A 97 -28.29 8.76 -43.18
CA ALA A 97 -28.06 9.07 -44.58
C ALA A 97 -28.45 7.91 -45.51
N LYS A 98 -28.07 6.67 -45.15
CA LYS A 98 -28.42 5.47 -45.90
C LYS A 98 -29.94 5.22 -45.92
N ALA A 99 -30.61 5.36 -44.77
CA ALA A 99 -32.05 5.22 -44.67
C ALA A 99 -32.82 6.27 -45.50
N SER A 100 -32.26 7.47 -45.67
CA SER A 100 -32.87 8.54 -46.46
C SER A 100 -32.58 8.46 -47.97
N SER A 101 -31.61 7.63 -48.41
CA SER A 101 -31.30 7.40 -49.83
C SER A 101 -31.99 6.17 -50.43
N GLU A 102 -32.61 5.33 -49.60
CA GLU A 102 -33.36 4.13 -50.00
C GLU A 102 -34.89 4.39 -50.07
N GLN A 103 -35.34 5.63 -49.90
CA GLN A 103 -36.72 6.11 -50.13
C GLN A 103 -36.81 6.93 -51.42
#